data_AF-A0A8B6BNM6-F1
#
_entry.id   AF-A0A8B6BNM6-F1
#
_cell.length_a   1.000
_cell.length_b   1.000
_cell.length_c   1.000
_cell.angle_alpha   90.00
_cell.angle_beta   90.00
_cell.angle_gamma   90.00
#
_symmetry.space_group_name_H-M   'P 1'
#
loop_
_entity.id
_entity.type
_entity.pdbx_description
1 polymer ?
#
loop_
_entity_poly.entity_id
_entity_poly.type
_entity_poly.pdbx_seq_one_letter_code
_entity_poly.pdbx_strand_id
1 'polypeptide(L)'
;MVTKFPFNDPVVSCLAFLNPAERGNLDFNDTLKIVKRFPVLVPSTTFAALEEEFIDYQVSPVDELPKFDSDTRVDSYWAAVSAMTNKITRTARFPLLTRVTRAMCCIPNSNADCERVFSMVKKIHTEHRASLDNSTLCDLLTTKINSDCACFQLKPDKDLLKTAKKACVAYNKDCGN
;
A
#
# COMPACT_ATOMS: atom_id res chain seq x y z
N MET A 1 -15.22 -5.66 19.30
CA MET A 1 -13.81 -5.93 19.70
C MET A 1 -12.96 -5.72 18.47
N VAL A 2 -11.99 -4.80 18.48
CA VAL A 2 -11.07 -4.65 17.34
C VAL A 2 -10.25 -5.94 17.28
N THR A 3 -10.47 -6.76 16.26
CA THR A 3 -9.65 -7.95 16.01
C THR A 3 -8.23 -7.48 15.75
N LYS A 4 -7.26 -7.97 16.52
CA LYS A 4 -5.85 -7.66 16.32
C LYS A 4 -5.43 -8.11 14.93
N PHE A 5 -4.45 -7.43 14.33
CA PHE A 5 -3.82 -7.84 13.07
C PHE A 5 -3.52 -9.35 13.11
N PRO A 6 -3.86 -10.11 12.06
CA PRO A 6 -3.81 -11.56 12.09
C PRO A 6 -2.37 -12.06 11.90
N PHE A 7 -1.51 -11.84 12.91
CA PHE A 7 -0.11 -12.29 12.90
C PHE A 7 0.05 -13.80 12.77
N ASN A 8 -1.00 -14.56 13.08
CA ASN A 8 -1.03 -16.01 12.94
C ASN A 8 -1.42 -16.49 11.53
N ASP A 9 -1.77 -15.57 10.61
CA ASP A 9 -2.07 -15.95 9.23
C ASP A 9 -0.77 -16.36 8.53
N PRO A 10 -0.71 -17.55 7.90
CA PRO A 10 0.47 -18.03 7.19
C PRO A 10 0.98 -17.05 6.13
N VAL A 11 0.09 -16.28 5.49
CA VAL A 11 0.50 -15.27 4.50
C VAL A 11 1.44 -14.26 5.14
N VAL A 12 1.14 -13.77 6.34
CA VAL A 12 1.96 -12.78 7.05
C VAL A 12 3.35 -13.35 7.35
N SER A 13 3.44 -14.62 7.77
CA SER A 13 4.74 -15.26 7.97
C SER A 13 5.53 -15.42 6.67
N CYS A 14 4.85 -15.68 5.55
CA CYS A 14 5.49 -15.82 4.25
C CYS A 14 5.95 -14.47 3.68
N LEU A 15 5.47 -13.31 4.16
CA LEU A 15 5.90 -11.98 3.69
C LEU A 15 7.37 -11.67 3.98
N ALA A 16 8.06 -12.45 4.80
CA ALA A 16 9.49 -12.31 5.05
C ALA A 16 10.33 -12.29 3.77
N PHE A 17 9.87 -12.98 2.70
CA PHE A 17 10.52 -12.97 1.39
C PHE A 17 10.62 -11.59 0.73
N LEU A 18 9.80 -10.62 1.15
CA LEU A 18 9.90 -9.24 0.68
C LEU A 18 11.13 -8.51 1.21
N ASN A 19 11.75 -8.99 2.29
CA ASN A 19 12.92 -8.33 2.87
C ASN A 19 14.19 -8.67 2.06
N PRO A 20 14.80 -7.70 1.35
CA PRO A 20 15.99 -7.96 0.53
C PRO A 20 17.21 -8.37 1.35
N ALA A 21 17.25 -8.02 2.64
CA ALA A 21 18.32 -8.46 3.55
C ALA A 21 18.31 -9.98 3.77
N GLU A 22 17.14 -10.61 3.70
CA GLU A 22 16.99 -12.06 3.88
C GLU A 22 17.14 -12.84 2.58
N ARG A 23 17.44 -12.18 1.45
CA ARG A 23 17.51 -12.78 0.10
C ARG A 23 18.24 -14.12 0.05
N GLY A 24 19.38 -14.23 0.74
CA GLY A 24 20.19 -15.46 0.77
C GLY A 24 19.53 -16.64 1.48
N ASN A 25 18.60 -16.38 2.39
CA ASN A 25 17.94 -17.36 3.26
C ASN A 25 16.51 -17.70 2.80
N LEU A 26 16.04 -17.11 1.69
CA LEU A 26 14.66 -17.30 1.26
C LEU A 26 14.42 -18.68 0.66
N ASP A 27 13.29 -19.27 1.01
CA ASP A 27 12.76 -20.51 0.41
C ASP A 27 11.62 -20.17 -0.55
N PHE A 28 11.70 -20.68 -1.78
CA PHE A 28 10.64 -20.53 -2.77
C PHE A 28 9.28 -21.09 -2.28
N ASN A 29 9.28 -22.05 -1.36
CA ASN A 29 8.05 -22.59 -0.78
C ASN A 29 7.14 -21.51 -0.17
N ASP A 30 7.69 -20.43 0.39
CA ASP A 30 6.89 -19.34 0.95
C ASP A 30 6.20 -18.53 -0.16
N THR A 31 6.93 -18.22 -1.23
CA THR A 31 6.35 -17.63 -2.45
C THR A 31 5.27 -18.54 -3.04
N LEU A 32 5.50 -19.85 -3.06
CA LEU A 32 4.55 -20.84 -3.57
C LEU A 32 3.25 -20.89 -2.75
N LYS A 33 3.33 -20.82 -1.41
CA LYS A 33 2.16 -20.73 -0.53
C LYS A 33 1.35 -19.47 -0.83
N ILE A 34 2.01 -18.34 -1.07
CA ILE A 34 1.37 -17.07 -1.41
C ILE A 34 0.62 -17.18 -2.74
N VAL A 35 1.25 -17.63 -3.82
CA VAL A 35 0.58 -17.69 -5.13
C VAL A 35 -0.53 -18.73 -5.20
N LYS A 36 -0.44 -19.81 -4.40
CA LYS A 36 -1.54 -20.75 -4.20
C LYS A 36 -2.73 -20.13 -3.46
N ARG A 37 -2.45 -19.25 -2.48
CA ARG A 37 -3.49 -18.51 -1.74
C ARG A 37 -4.16 -17.45 -2.62
N PHE A 38 -3.40 -16.82 -3.51
CA PHE A 38 -3.86 -15.75 -4.41
C PHE A 38 -3.69 -16.14 -5.89
N PRO A 39 -4.50 -17.07 -6.42
CA PRO A 39 -4.35 -17.59 -7.78
C PRO A 39 -4.55 -16.53 -8.87
N VAL A 40 -5.16 -15.38 -8.53
CA VAL A 40 -5.31 -14.22 -9.42
C VAL A 40 -3.97 -13.53 -9.72
N LEU A 41 -2.96 -13.71 -8.87
CA LEU A 41 -1.64 -13.10 -9.07
C LEU A 41 -0.85 -13.81 -10.16
N VAL A 42 -0.76 -15.13 -10.10
CA VAL A 42 0.04 -15.92 -11.03
C VAL A 42 -0.71 -17.22 -11.32
N PRO A 43 -1.00 -17.54 -12.59
CA PRO A 43 -1.60 -18.82 -12.96
C PRO A 43 -0.69 -20.01 -12.57
N SER A 44 -1.29 -21.11 -12.13
CA SER A 44 -0.55 -22.32 -11.74
C SER A 44 0.34 -22.89 -12.86
N THR A 45 -0.02 -22.66 -14.12
CA THR A 45 0.79 -23.04 -15.29
C THR A 45 2.14 -22.32 -15.37
N THR A 46 2.31 -21.21 -14.66
CA THR A 46 3.51 -20.37 -14.68
C THR A 46 4.36 -20.49 -13.41
N PHE A 47 4.05 -21.43 -12.51
CA PHE A 47 4.79 -21.59 -11.25
C PHE A 47 6.27 -21.96 -11.46
N ALA A 48 6.58 -22.81 -12.45
CA ALA A 48 7.98 -23.15 -12.77
C ALA A 48 8.77 -21.92 -13.25
N ALA A 49 8.17 -21.08 -14.10
CA ALA A 49 8.80 -19.84 -14.55
C ALA A 49 8.98 -18.83 -13.41
N LEU A 50 8.02 -18.76 -12.47
CA LEU A 50 8.17 -17.94 -11.26
C LEU A 50 9.31 -18.45 -10.36
N GLU A 51 9.48 -19.76 -10.24
CA GLU A 51 10.60 -20.38 -9.51
C GLU A 51 11.94 -20.05 -10.17
N GLU A 52 12.03 -20.11 -11.50
CA GLU A 52 13.21 -19.68 -12.25
C GLU A 52 13.55 -18.20 -12.00
N GLU A 53 12.57 -17.31 -12.05
CA GLU A 53 12.77 -15.88 -11.72
C GLU A 53 13.22 -15.68 -10.28
N PHE A 54 12.67 -16.44 -9.33
CA PHE A 54 13.04 -16.38 -7.93
C PHE A 54 14.48 -16.82 -7.70
N ILE A 55 14.89 -17.92 -8.35
CA ILE A 55 16.27 -18.41 -8.29
C ILE A 55 17.21 -17.38 -8.93
N ASP A 56 16.89 -16.83 -10.10
CA ASP A 56 17.69 -15.75 -10.73
C ASP A 56 17.87 -14.57 -9.78
N TYR A 57 16.80 -14.12 -9.11
CA TYR A 57 16.87 -13.07 -8.10
C TYR A 57 17.81 -13.43 -6.93
N GLN A 58 17.72 -14.65 -6.41
CA GLN A 58 18.52 -15.11 -5.28
C GLN A 58 20.01 -15.24 -5.61
N VAL A 59 20.35 -15.78 -6.80
CA VAL A 59 21.73 -16.01 -7.22
C VAL A 59 22.37 -14.82 -7.93
N SER A 60 21.59 -13.80 -8.29
CA SER A 60 22.10 -12.57 -8.92
C SER A 60 23.20 -11.93 -8.08
N PRO A 61 24.30 -11.46 -8.69
CA PRO A 61 25.33 -10.71 -7.97
C PRO A 61 24.73 -9.45 -7.32
N VAL A 62 25.25 -9.08 -6.14
CA VAL A 62 24.74 -7.94 -5.35
C VAL A 62 24.86 -6.62 -6.13
N ASP A 63 25.88 -6.49 -6.97
CA ASP A 63 26.15 -5.34 -7.84
C ASP A 63 25.19 -5.24 -9.04
N GLU A 64 24.53 -6.33 -9.43
CA GLU A 64 23.50 -6.30 -10.47
C GLU A 64 22.12 -5.91 -9.96
N LEU A 65 21.89 -5.96 -8.64
CA LEU A 65 20.61 -5.62 -8.02
C LEU A 65 20.61 -4.19 -7.47
N PRO A 66 19.44 -3.59 -7.25
CA PRO A 66 19.33 -2.32 -6.53
C PRO A 66 19.99 -2.43 -5.15
N LYS A 67 20.62 -1.35 -4.70
CA LYS A 67 21.16 -1.28 -3.33
C LYS A 67 20.02 -1.31 -2.33
N PHE A 68 20.23 -2.03 -1.23
CA PHE A 68 19.34 -2.06 -0.09
C PHE A 68 20.16 -1.74 1.16
N ASP A 69 19.84 -0.63 1.81
CA ASP A 69 20.42 -0.18 3.07
C ASP A 69 19.32 0.07 4.12
N SER A 70 19.70 0.48 5.32
CA SER A 70 18.76 0.72 6.42
C SER A 70 17.73 1.82 6.15
N ASP A 71 18.03 2.74 5.23
CA ASP A 71 17.17 3.87 4.90
C ASP A 71 16.28 3.59 3.69
N THR A 72 16.57 2.50 2.96
CA THR A 72 15.82 2.09 1.78
C THR A 72 14.50 1.44 2.18
N ARG A 73 13.40 2.03 1.74
CA ARG A 73 12.09 1.42 1.89
C ARG A 73 11.96 0.16 1.03
N VAL A 74 11.39 -0.91 1.60
CA VAL A 74 11.18 -2.20 0.93
C VAL A 74 10.40 -2.05 -0.38
N ASP A 75 9.34 -1.23 -0.40
CA ASP A 75 8.55 -1.00 -1.62
C ASP A 75 9.34 -0.25 -2.71
N SER A 76 10.24 0.65 -2.31
CA SER A 76 11.11 1.38 -3.25
C SER A 76 12.16 0.46 -3.86
N TYR A 77 12.70 -0.48 -3.07
CA TYR A 77 13.58 -1.53 -3.58
C TYR A 77 12.87 -2.40 -4.64
N TRP A 78 11.69 -2.93 -4.32
CA TRP A 78 10.94 -3.76 -5.27
C TRP A 78 10.48 -2.99 -6.50
N ALA A 79 10.21 -1.68 -6.38
CA ALA A 79 9.96 -0.82 -7.53
C ALA A 79 11.19 -0.77 -8.46
N ALA A 80 12.40 -0.62 -7.91
CA ALA A 80 13.63 -0.66 -8.68
C ALA A 80 13.90 -2.03 -9.33
N VAL A 81 13.67 -3.14 -8.60
CA VAL A 81 13.76 -4.51 -9.15
C VAL A 81 12.77 -4.67 -10.32
N SER A 82 11.55 -4.15 -10.19
CA SER A 82 10.54 -4.25 -11.24
C SER A 82 10.87 -3.49 -12.52
N ALA A 83 11.78 -2.51 -12.44
CA ALA A 83 12.26 -1.75 -13.58
C ALA A 83 13.45 -2.42 -14.30
N MET A 84 13.98 -3.53 -13.75
CA MET A 84 15.11 -4.23 -14.35
C MET A 84 14.70 -4.93 -15.66
N THR A 85 15.58 -4.84 -16.65
CA THR A 85 15.40 -5.48 -17.94
C THR A 85 16.55 -6.42 -18.25
N ASN A 86 16.26 -7.49 -18.98
CA ASN A 86 17.29 -8.37 -19.51
C ASN A 86 18.13 -7.57 -20.54
N LYS A 87 19.45 -7.61 -20.39
CA LYS A 87 20.39 -6.82 -21.19
C LYS A 87 20.29 -7.11 -22.69
N ILE A 88 19.92 -8.34 -23.06
CA ILE A 88 19.84 -8.80 -24.45
C ILE A 88 18.45 -8.57 -25.02
N THR A 89 17.41 -9.13 -24.39
CA THR A 89 16.05 -9.11 -24.94
C THR A 89 15.32 -7.80 -24.71
N ARG A 90 15.82 -6.93 -23.82
CA ARG A 90 15.18 -5.68 -23.36
C ARG A 90 13.79 -5.86 -22.75
N THR A 91 13.42 -7.10 -22.42
CA THR A 91 12.17 -7.42 -21.70
C THR A 91 12.38 -7.30 -20.20
N ALA A 92 11.28 -7.21 -19.44
CA ALA A 92 11.34 -7.26 -17.97
C ALA A 92 12.09 -8.51 -17.51
N ARG A 93 13.01 -8.36 -16.55
CA ARG A 93 13.81 -9.47 -16.02
C ARG A 93 12.98 -10.38 -15.10
N PHE A 94 12.09 -9.79 -14.31
CA PHE A 94 11.32 -10.48 -13.27
C PHE A 94 9.80 -10.21 -13.36
N PRO A 95 9.13 -10.50 -14.50
CA PRO A 95 7.73 -10.14 -14.69
C PRO A 95 6.76 -10.83 -13.71
N LEU A 96 6.95 -12.11 -13.40
CA LEU A 96 6.08 -12.85 -12.48
C LEU A 96 6.36 -12.49 -11.03
N LEU A 97 7.64 -12.44 -10.64
CA LEU A 97 8.05 -12.07 -9.28
C LEU A 97 7.61 -10.64 -8.95
N THR A 98 7.73 -9.70 -9.89
CA THR A 98 7.22 -8.32 -9.75
C THR A 98 5.72 -8.29 -9.45
N ARG A 99 4.94 -9.15 -10.11
CA ARG A 99 3.49 -9.18 -9.92
C ARG A 99 3.13 -9.66 -8.52
N VAL A 100 3.86 -10.66 -8.00
CA VAL A 100 3.70 -11.15 -6.63
C VAL A 100 4.11 -10.08 -5.62
N THR A 101 5.30 -9.51 -5.74
CA THR A 101 5.85 -8.59 -4.75
C THR A 101 5.06 -7.28 -4.66
N ARG A 102 4.61 -6.73 -5.80
CA ARG A 102 3.71 -5.56 -5.80
C ARG A 102 2.43 -5.79 -5.02
N ALA A 103 1.78 -6.95 -5.20
CA ALA A 103 0.56 -7.27 -4.48
C ALA A 103 0.82 -7.47 -2.99
N MET A 104 1.92 -8.12 -2.63
CA MET A 104 2.28 -8.39 -1.24
C MET A 104 2.70 -7.11 -0.49
N CYS A 105 3.34 -6.15 -1.16
CA CYS A 105 3.62 -4.82 -0.60
C CYS A 105 2.36 -4.00 -0.30
N CYS A 106 1.20 -4.36 -0.84
CA CYS A 106 -0.08 -3.72 -0.51
C CYS A 106 -0.74 -4.29 0.74
N ILE A 107 -0.23 -5.40 1.30
CA ILE A 107 -0.74 -5.95 2.55
C ILE A 107 -0.18 -5.11 3.72
N PRO A 108 -1.03 -4.51 4.57
CA PRO A 108 -0.56 -3.79 5.74
C PRO A 108 0.28 -4.70 6.63
N ASN A 109 1.37 -4.19 7.19
CA ASN A 109 2.27 -4.99 8.02
C ASN A 109 1.95 -4.91 9.53
N SER A 110 1.01 -4.06 9.92
CA SER A 110 0.65 -3.81 11.32
C SER A 110 -0.68 -3.07 11.45
N ASN A 111 -1.17 -2.92 12.68
CA ASN A 111 -2.32 -2.08 12.98
C ASN A 111 -2.02 -0.56 12.90
N ALA A 112 -0.76 -0.15 12.71
CA ALA A 112 -0.36 1.25 12.80
C ALA A 112 -1.10 2.14 11.78
N ASP A 113 -1.40 1.60 10.60
CA ASP A 113 -2.15 2.33 9.57
C ASP A 113 -3.60 2.59 9.99
N CYS A 114 -4.27 1.59 10.56
CA CYS A 114 -5.61 1.75 11.13
C CYS A 114 -5.61 2.71 12.33
N GLU A 115 -4.61 2.61 13.22
CA GLU A 115 -4.46 3.50 14.37
C GLU A 115 -4.22 4.96 13.95
N ARG A 116 -3.46 5.18 12.87
CA ARG A 116 -3.28 6.51 12.27
C ARG A 116 -4.63 7.08 11.81
N VAL A 117 -5.47 6.26 11.16
CA VAL A 117 -6.83 6.66 10.77
C VAL A 117 -7.69 6.95 12.01
N PHE A 118 -7.62 6.12 13.06
CA PHE A 118 -8.36 6.38 14.31
C PHE A 118 -7.91 7.67 15.00
N SER A 119 -6.62 8.01 14.97
CA SER A 119 -6.15 9.31 15.45
C SER A 119 -6.72 10.46 14.62
N MET A 120 -6.84 10.30 13.29
CA MET A 120 -7.52 11.28 12.44
C MET A 120 -9.01 11.41 12.78
N VAL A 121 -9.71 10.30 13.02
CA VAL A 121 -11.12 10.30 13.47
C VAL A 121 -11.27 11.07 14.78
N LYS A 122 -10.45 10.78 15.79
CA LYS A 122 -10.48 11.49 17.08
C LYS A 122 -10.26 13.00 16.94
N LYS A 123 -9.51 13.44 15.93
CA LYS A 123 -9.30 14.87 15.63
C LYS A 123 -10.47 15.52 14.90
N ILE A 124 -11.27 14.75 14.15
CA ILE A 124 -12.43 15.24 13.39
C ILE A 124 -13.68 15.23 14.28
N HIS A 125 -13.91 14.11 14.96
CA HIS A 125 -15.06 13.87 15.82
C HIS A 125 -14.68 14.16 17.28
N THR A 126 -14.77 15.42 17.66
CA THR A 126 -14.48 15.92 19.02
C THR A 126 -15.75 16.08 19.83
N GLU A 127 -15.65 16.26 21.15
CA GLU A 127 -16.82 16.51 22.03
C GLU A 127 -17.64 17.74 21.58
N HIS A 128 -16.95 18.78 21.07
CA HIS A 128 -17.60 19.98 20.52
C HIS A 128 -18.19 19.78 19.10
N ARG A 129 -17.95 18.63 18.48
CA ARG A 129 -18.47 18.23 17.16
C ARG A 129 -19.06 16.83 17.19
N ALA A 130 -19.71 16.46 18.30
CA ALA A 130 -20.23 15.12 18.52
C ALA A 130 -21.43 14.75 17.64
N SER A 131 -22.07 15.74 16.99
CA SER A 131 -23.22 15.54 16.11
C SER A 131 -22.84 15.48 14.62
N LEU A 132 -21.61 15.11 14.29
CA LEU A 132 -21.18 14.97 12.89
C LEU A 132 -21.76 13.69 12.31
N ASP A 133 -22.50 13.79 11.20
CA ASP A 133 -23.01 12.61 10.52
C ASP A 133 -21.87 11.74 9.96
N ASN A 134 -22.08 10.42 9.93
CA ASN A 134 -21.09 9.46 9.45
C ASN A 134 -20.68 9.72 8.00
N SER A 135 -21.60 10.17 7.13
CA SER A 135 -21.27 10.53 5.74
C SER A 135 -20.25 11.67 5.69
N THR A 136 -20.45 12.70 6.50
CA THR A 136 -19.54 13.85 6.60
C THR A 136 -18.20 13.44 7.19
N LEU A 137 -18.17 12.55 8.17
CA LEU A 137 -16.93 12.00 8.72
C LEU A 137 -16.14 11.26 7.64
N CYS A 138 -16.80 10.39 6.86
CA CYS A 138 -16.20 9.66 5.75
C CYS A 138 -15.65 10.60 4.66
N ASP A 139 -16.38 11.65 4.29
CA ASP A 139 -15.92 12.62 3.30
C ASP A 139 -14.68 13.40 3.77
N LEU A 140 -14.65 13.80 5.04
CA LEU A 140 -13.51 14.48 5.64
C LEU A 140 -12.28 13.57 5.74
N LEU A 141 -12.47 12.31 6.14
CA LEU A 141 -11.41 11.31 6.17
C LEU A 141 -10.86 11.04 4.77
N THR A 142 -11.74 10.86 3.79
CA THR A 142 -11.35 10.62 2.39
C THR A 142 -10.53 11.78 1.86
N THR A 143 -10.98 13.02 2.09
CA THR A 143 -10.24 14.21 1.70
C THR A 143 -8.86 14.27 2.34
N LYS A 144 -8.76 13.91 3.63
CA LYS A 144 -7.52 14.01 4.40
C LYS A 144 -6.51 12.90 4.12
N ILE A 145 -6.99 11.67 3.90
CA ILE A 145 -6.15 10.50 3.61
C ILE A 145 -5.55 10.62 2.21
N ASN A 146 -6.32 11.15 1.25
CA ASN A 146 -5.89 11.25 -0.15
C ASN A 146 -5.21 12.58 -0.50
N SER A 147 -4.86 13.40 0.50
CA SER A 147 -4.20 14.69 0.28
C SER A 147 -2.81 14.69 0.89
N ASP A 148 -1.80 14.77 0.02
CA ASP A 148 -0.39 14.82 0.42
C ASP A 148 0.10 16.25 0.70
N CYS A 149 -0.74 17.26 0.54
CA CYS A 149 -0.37 18.65 0.76
C CYS A 149 -0.80 19.16 2.13
N ALA A 150 -0.04 20.11 2.67
CA ALA A 150 -0.47 20.79 3.88
C ALA A 150 -1.73 21.62 3.59
N CYS A 151 -2.62 21.77 4.57
CA CYS A 151 -3.90 22.46 4.38
C CYS A 151 -3.75 23.89 3.84
N PHE A 152 -2.66 24.60 4.17
CA PHE A 152 -2.38 25.95 3.68
C PHE A 152 -1.91 25.99 2.22
N GLN A 153 -1.52 24.84 1.66
CA GLN A 153 -1.13 24.69 0.26
C GLN A 153 -2.31 24.30 -0.63
N LEU A 154 -3.41 23.81 -0.03
CA LEU A 154 -4.63 23.48 -0.77
C LEU A 154 -5.17 24.75 -1.43
N LYS A 155 -5.16 24.77 -2.76
CA LYS A 155 -5.81 25.80 -3.58
C LYS A 155 -7.13 25.21 -4.08
N PRO A 156 -8.27 25.54 -3.44
CA PRO A 156 -9.55 24.99 -3.84
C PRO A 156 -9.91 25.49 -5.24
N ASP A 157 -10.49 24.60 -6.06
CA ASP A 157 -11.00 25.00 -7.35
C ASP A 157 -12.15 26.02 -7.22
N LYS A 158 -12.31 26.88 -8.23
CA LYS A 158 -13.33 27.94 -8.22
C LYS A 158 -14.75 27.36 -8.13
N ASP A 159 -15.00 26.22 -8.75
CA ASP A 159 -16.32 25.58 -8.71
C ASP A 159 -16.60 24.96 -7.33
N LEU A 160 -15.57 24.42 -6.68
CA LEU A 160 -15.64 23.94 -5.30
C LEU A 160 -15.98 25.10 -4.35
N LEU A 161 -15.29 26.24 -4.48
CA LEU A 161 -15.58 27.44 -3.68
C LEU A 161 -17.01 27.95 -3.88
N LYS A 162 -17.48 27.96 -5.14
CA LYS A 162 -18.85 28.39 -5.47
C LYS A 162 -19.88 27.45 -4.84
N THR A 163 -19.64 26.16 -4.86
CA THR A 163 -20.51 25.13 -4.27
C THR A 163 -20.53 25.24 -2.74
N ALA A 164 -19.36 25.34 -2.11
CA ALA A 164 -19.23 25.54 -0.67
C ALA A 164 -19.94 26.81 -0.20
N LYS A 165 -19.81 27.92 -0.95
CA LYS A 165 -20.51 29.18 -0.65
C LYS A 165 -22.03 29.02 -0.74
N LYS A 166 -22.55 28.32 -1.76
CA LYS A 166 -24.00 28.04 -1.87
C LYS A 166 -24.51 27.21 -0.70
N ALA A 167 -23.80 26.15 -0.33
CA ALA A 167 -24.17 25.29 0.80
C ALA A 167 -24.18 26.06 2.14
N CYS A 168 -23.16 26.90 2.38
CA CYS A 168 -23.09 27.76 3.57
C CYS A 168 -24.27 28.74 3.64
N VAL A 169 -24.63 29.38 2.52
CA VAL A 169 -25.79 30.28 2.47
C VAL A 169 -27.10 29.53 2.73
N ALA A 170 -27.26 28.31 2.22
CA ALA A 170 -28.44 27.49 2.48
C ALA A 170 -28.55 27.12 3.98
N TYR A 171 -27.47 26.59 4.55
CA TYR A 171 -27.41 26.24 5.97
C TYR A 171 -27.74 27.43 6.90
N ASN A 172 -27.15 28.60 6.64
CA ASN A 172 -27.40 29.79 7.45
C ASN A 172 -28.85 30.30 7.34
N LYS A 173 -29.55 30.03 6.23
CA LYS A 173 -30.98 30.32 6.11
C LYS A 173 -31.81 29.33 6.93
N ASP A 174 -31.44 28.06 6.90
CA ASP A 174 -32.18 26.99 7.59
C ASP A 174 -32.01 27.05 9.12
N CYS A 175 -30.83 27.47 9.60
CA CYS A 175 -30.54 27.65 11.04
C CYS A 175 -30.82 29.05 11.57
N GLY A 176 -31.20 29.99 10.69
CA GLY A 176 -31.41 31.41 11.01
C GLY A 176 -32.85 31.78 11.42
N ASN A 177 -33.73 30.80 11.61
CA ASN A 177 -35.08 30.98 12.16
C ASN A 177 -35.18 30.41 13.58
#